data_AF-A0A951CXZ5-F1
#
_entry.id   AF-A0A951CXZ5-F1
#
_cell.length_a   1.000
_cell.length_b   1.000
_cell.length_c   1.000
_cell.angle_alpha   90.00
_cell.angle_beta   90.00
_cell.angle_gamma   90.00
#
_symmetry.space_group_name_H-M   'P 1'
#
loop_
_entity.id
_entity.type
_entity.pdbx_description
1 polymer ?
#
loop_
_entity_poly.entity_id
_entity_poly.type
_entity_poly.pdbx_seq_one_letter_code
_entity_poly.pdbx_strand_id
1 'polypeptide(L)' 'MTKRVIECNHCGEPLAAATDDELLRQMQAHHESEHGDESRFDHEQARETIAREAYDAGDA' A
#
# COMPACT_ATOMS: atom_id res chain seq x y z
N MET A 1 -18.32 4.91 0.28
CA MET A 1 -17.39 4.09 -0.52
C MET A 1 -16.29 3.63 0.41
N THR A 2 -16.15 2.33 0.54
CA THR A 2 -15.14 1.63 1.34
C THR A 2 -13.76 1.84 0.70
N LYS A 3 -12.80 2.42 1.43
CA LYS A 3 -11.44 2.67 0.93
C LYS A 3 -10.48 1.67 1.57
N ARG A 4 -9.57 1.08 0.79
CA ARG A 4 -8.51 0.22 1.29
C ARG A 4 -7.35 1.08 1.74
N VAL A 5 -6.93 0.92 2.99
CA VAL A 5 -5.86 1.70 3.61
C VAL A 5 -4.79 0.78 4.18
N ILE A 6 -3.53 1.09 3.94
CA ILE A 6 -2.36 0.39 4.49
C ILE A 6 -1.31 1.41 4.94
N GLU A 7 -0.57 1.10 5.99
CA GLU A 7 0.60 1.90 6.40
C GLU A 7 1.87 1.35 5.75
N CYS A 8 2.69 2.23 5.18
CA CYS A 8 3.98 1.82 4.63
C CYS A 8 4.89 1.29 5.76
N ASN A 9 5.33 0.04 5.66
CA ASN A 9 6.21 -0.58 6.64
C ASN A 9 7.61 0.04 6.73
N HIS A 10 7.98 0.95 5.83
CA HIS A 10 9.29 1.62 5.81
C HIS A 10 9.28 2.99 6.50
N CYS A 11 8.27 3.82 6.21
CA CYS A 11 8.17 5.20 6.73
C CYS A 11 6.93 5.46 7.60
N GLY A 12 5.99 4.52 7.68
CA GLY A 12 4.72 4.69 8.38
C GLY A 12 3.73 5.61 7.67
N GLU A 13 3.96 5.98 6.39
CA GLU A 13 3.01 6.81 5.66
C GLU A 13 1.74 6.02 5.32
N PRO A 14 0.54 6.53 5.65
CA PRO A 14 -0.72 5.86 5.31
C PRO A 14 -1.07 6.05 3.84
N LEU A 15 -1.17 4.95 3.11
CA LEU A 15 -1.59 4.88 1.71
C LEU A 15 -3.04 4.43 1.63
N ALA A 16 -3.82 5.06 0.74
CA ALA A 16 -5.25 4.80 0.63
C ALA A 16 -5.72 4.82 -0.82
N ALA A 17 -6.48 3.78 -1.19
CA ALA A 17 -7.04 3.63 -2.53
C ALA A 17 -8.46 3.03 -2.49
N ALA A 18 -9.17 3.05 -3.61
CA ALA A 18 -10.52 2.48 -3.65
C ALA A 18 -10.51 0.94 -3.76
N THR A 19 -9.41 0.36 -4.24
CA THR A 19 -9.25 -1.09 -4.43
C THR A 19 -7.83 -1.54 -4.10
N ASP A 20 -7.63 -2.84 -3.89
CA ASP A 20 -6.30 -3.42 -3.64
C ASP A 20 -5.33 -3.22 -4.83
N ASP A 21 -5.84 -3.28 -6.06
CA ASP A 21 -5.00 -3.08 -7.27
C ASP A 21 -4.49 -1.65 -7.36
N GLU A 22 -5.36 -0.67 -7.05
CA GLU A 22 -4.94 0.72 -6.99
C GLU A 22 -3.99 0.98 -5.82
N LEU A 23 -4.23 0.35 -4.66
CA LEU A 23 -3.36 0.45 -3.49
C LEU A 23 -1.97 -0.12 -3.80
N LEU A 24 -1.91 -1.23 -4.51
CA LEU A 24 -0.68 -1.89 -4.94
C LEU A 24 0.16 -1.00 -5.85
N ARG A 25 -0.47 -0.32 -6.81
CA ARG A 25 0.22 0.67 -7.67
C ARG A 25 0.69 1.89 -6.88
N GLN A 26 -0.13 2.36 -5.96
CA GLN A 26 0.19 3.52 -5.12
C GLN A 26 1.38 3.22 -4.20
N MET A 27 1.42 2.01 -3.62
CA MET A 27 2.49 1.54 -2.75
C MET A 27 3.81 1.38 -3.51
N GLN A 28 3.78 0.85 -4.74
CA GLN A 28 4.96 0.80 -5.61
C GLN A 28 5.48 2.20 -5.95
N ALA A 29 4.60 3.07 -6.43
CA ALA A 29 4.99 4.43 -6.81
C ALA A 29 5.56 5.22 -5.62
N HIS A 30 4.98 5.05 -4.42
CA HIS A 30 5.49 5.61 -3.18
C HIS A 30 6.89 5.04 -2.86
N HIS A 31 7.08 3.71 -2.94
CA HIS A 31 8.38 3.09 -2.69
C HIS A 31 9.47 3.56 -3.66
N GLU A 32 9.14 3.62 -4.96
CA GLU A 32 10.08 4.07 -5.99
C GLU A 32 10.46 5.56 -5.82
N SER A 33 9.53 6.40 -5.38
CA SER A 33 9.79 7.85 -5.19
C SER A 33 10.47 8.17 -3.86
N GLU A 34 10.04 7.55 -2.77
CA GLU A 34 10.45 7.93 -1.41
C GLU A 34 11.59 7.06 -0.85
N HIS A 35 11.65 5.78 -1.25
CA HIS A 35 12.59 4.79 -0.69
C HIS A 35 13.65 4.29 -1.69
N GLY A 36 13.58 4.71 -2.96
CA GLY A 36 14.57 4.41 -4.00
C GLY A 36 14.66 2.92 -4.40
N ASP A 37 15.67 2.60 -5.21
CA ASP A 37 15.87 1.27 -5.84
C ASP A 37 16.18 0.15 -4.83
N GLU A 38 16.75 0.51 -3.68
CA GLU A 38 17.10 -0.40 -2.58
C GLU A 38 15.88 -0.95 -1.84
N SER A 39 14.70 -0.34 -2.05
CA SER A 39 13.44 -0.75 -1.48
C SER A 39 12.46 -1.22 -2.56
N ARG A 40 12.95 -1.99 -3.54
CA ARG A 40 12.10 -2.71 -4.51
C ARG A 40 11.19 -3.67 -3.74
N PHE A 41 9.97 -3.22 -3.49
CA PHE A 41 8.92 -4.08 -2.96
C PHE A 41 8.48 -5.01 -4.10
N ASP A 42 8.79 -6.30 -3.98
CA ASP A 42 8.34 -7.30 -4.94
C ASP A 42 6.80 -7.27 -5.04
N HIS A 43 6.29 -7.38 -6.27
CA HIS A 43 4.86 -7.25 -6.57
C HIS A 43 4.02 -8.26 -5.77
N GLU A 44 4.56 -9.45 -5.57
CA GLU A 44 3.95 -10.52 -4.79
C GLU A 44 3.95 -10.22 -3.29
N GLN A 45 5.05 -9.66 -2.76
CA GLN A 45 5.13 -9.25 -1.36
C GLN A 45 4.19 -8.09 -1.06
N ALA A 46 4.16 -7.05 -1.91
CA ALA A 46 3.24 -5.92 -1.75
C ALA A 46 1.78 -6.38 -1.74
N ARG A 47 1.42 -7.32 -2.63
CA ARG A 47 0.07 -7.89 -2.70
C ARG A 47 -0.28 -8.70 -1.46
N GLU A 48 0.64 -9.50 -0.94
CA GLU A 48 0.44 -10.25 0.30
C GLU A 48 0.26 -9.31 1.50
N THR A 49 1.09 -8.26 1.60
CA THR A 49 0.98 -7.26 2.67
C THR A 49 -0.36 -6.53 2.59
N ILE A 50 -0.80 -6.08 1.41
CA ILE A 50 -2.12 -5.45 1.23
C ILE A 50 -3.25 -6.41 1.61
N ALA A 51 -3.17 -7.68 1.23
CA ALA A 51 -4.19 -8.66 1.55
C ALA A 51 -4.28 -8.95 3.07
N ARG A 52 -3.15 -8.88 3.79
CA ARG A 52 -3.09 -9.13 5.24
C ARG A 52 -3.36 -7.90 6.10
N GLU A 53 -2.79 -6.77 5.72
CA GLU A 53 -2.65 -5.59 6.58
C GLU A 53 -3.54 -4.44 6.16
N ALA A 54 -3.92 -4.35 4.87
CA ALA A 54 -4.82 -3.29 4.49
C ALA A 54 -6.19 -3.51 5.12
N TYR A 55 -6.75 -2.44 5.68
CA TYR A 55 -8.06 -2.43 6.29
C TYR A 55 -9.03 -1.59 5.46
N ASP A 56 -10.32 -1.82 5.66
CA ASP A 56 -11.35 -1.03 4.99
C ASP A 56 -11.72 0.18 5.84
N ALA A 57 -11.32 1.37 5.39
CA ALA A 57 -11.78 2.64 5.92
C ALA A 57 -13.11 3.01 5.25
N GLY A 58 -14.19 2.45 5.77
CA GLY A 58 -15.57 2.81 5.44
C GLY A 58 -16.38 2.95 6.72
N ASP A 59 -16.68 4.21 7.07
CA ASP A 59 -17.66 4.70 8.07
C ASP A 59 -18.00 3.73 9.23
N ALA A 60 -17.40 3.97 10.39
CA ALA A 60 -17.98 3.53 11.67
C ALA A 60 -19.23 4.36 11.99
#